data_AF-A0A9K3GNT3-F1
#
_entry.id   AF-A0A9K3GNT3-F1
#
_cell.length_a   1.000
_cell.length_b   1.000
_cell.length_c   1.000
_cell.angle_alpha   90.00
_cell.angle_beta   90.00
_cell.angle_gamma   90.00
#
_symmetry.space_group_name_H-M   'P 1'
#
loop_
_entity.id
_entity.type
_entity.pdbx_description
1 polymer ?
#
loop_
_entity_poly.entity_id
_entity_poly.type
_entity_poly.pdbx_seq_one_letter_code
_entity_poly.pdbx_strand_id
1 'polypeptide(L)'
;GAGTDEEMLIDIIMSRNAAELRAISDQYHHQFHRDMREDILSELNGKLKRVFIAALSMGREAGPADPARVNSDAEMLRKATKGMGTDEAAVFQVLFSRSMLHLRAVFAAFTQAYGKSVRDIMKSEFGGKVEDAVVAVVDWAMDPAMSAAVMLHRSLKGLGTDEERLQCVLAT
;
A
#
# COMPACT_ATOMS: atom_id res chain seq x y z
N GLY A 1 -11.48 6.96 19.39
CA GLY A 1 -11.35 6.19 20.64
C GLY A 1 -11.46 4.69 20.34
N ALA A 2 -10.80 3.85 21.15
CA ALA A 2 -10.74 2.37 21.08
C ALA A 2 -10.39 1.75 19.71
N GLY A 3 -9.10 1.82 19.35
CA GLY A 3 -8.50 1.10 18.22
C GLY A 3 -8.31 1.96 16.97
N THR A 4 -7.07 2.10 16.54
CA THR A 4 -6.72 2.67 15.23
C THR A 4 -7.32 1.77 14.15
N ASP A 5 -8.01 2.36 13.17
CA ASP A 5 -8.47 1.63 12.00
C ASP A 5 -7.28 1.40 11.06
N GLU A 6 -6.42 0.46 11.46
CA GLU A 6 -5.21 0.09 10.73
C GLU A 6 -5.54 -0.39 9.31
N GLU A 7 -6.72 -0.97 9.09
CA GLU A 7 -7.17 -1.40 7.76
C GLU A 7 -7.44 -0.20 6.85
N MET A 8 -8.18 0.80 7.35
CA MET A 8 -8.40 2.03 6.60
C MET A 8 -7.09 2.79 6.34
N LEU A 9 -6.19 2.86 7.32
CA LEU A 9 -4.86 3.46 7.15
C LEU A 9 -4.04 2.71 6.10
N ILE A 10 -4.09 1.37 6.08
CA ILE A 10 -3.42 0.55 5.07
C ILE A 10 -3.98 0.89 3.69
N ASP A 11 -5.31 0.86 3.51
CA ASP A 11 -5.92 1.14 2.21
C ASP A 11 -5.57 2.55 1.71
N ILE A 12 -5.59 3.56 2.58
CA ILE A 12 -5.23 4.94 2.22
C ILE A 12 -3.75 5.07 1.88
N ILE A 13 -2.85 4.66 2.77
CA ILE A 13 -1.43 4.96 2.61
C ILE A 13 -0.79 4.10 1.52
N MET A 14 -1.23 2.84 1.36
CA MET A 14 -0.57 1.91 0.44
C MET A 14 -0.90 2.16 -1.03
N SER A 15 -2.05 2.76 -1.34
CA SER A 15 -2.52 2.94 -2.73
C SER A 15 -2.25 4.33 -3.32
N ARG A 16 -2.02 5.35 -2.49
CA ARG A 16 -1.84 6.73 -2.93
C ARG A 16 -0.41 6.98 -3.41
N ASN A 17 -0.27 7.82 -4.43
CA ASN A 17 1.03 8.28 -4.91
C ASN A 17 1.57 9.44 -4.06
N ALA A 18 2.84 9.82 -4.28
CA ALA A 18 3.49 10.86 -3.49
C ALA A 18 2.81 12.24 -3.57
N ALA A 19 2.22 12.60 -4.71
CA ALA A 19 1.53 13.88 -4.88
C ALA A 19 0.19 13.89 -4.13
N GLU A 20 -0.57 12.79 -4.21
CA GLU A 20 -1.81 12.60 -3.46
C GLU A 20 -1.57 12.63 -1.95
N LEU A 21 -0.56 11.90 -1.45
CA LEU A 21 -0.21 11.89 -0.04
C LEU A 21 0.22 13.28 0.46
N ARG A 22 0.93 14.06 -0.37
CA ARG A 22 1.27 15.45 -0.04
C ARG A 22 0.02 16.31 0.06
N ALA A 23 -0.89 16.21 -0.90
CA ALA A 23 -2.14 16.96 -0.87
C ALA A 23 -2.99 16.63 0.37
N ILE A 24 -3.08 15.34 0.74
CA ILE A 24 -3.76 14.90 1.97
C ILE A 24 -3.04 15.48 3.19
N SER A 25 -1.71 15.42 3.25
CA SER A 25 -0.91 15.98 4.35
C SER A 25 -1.12 17.48 4.52
N ASP A 26 -1.16 18.23 3.42
CA ASP A 26 -1.37 19.68 3.43
C ASP A 26 -2.76 20.03 3.98
N GLN A 27 -3.80 19.30 3.56
CA GLN A 27 -5.16 19.48 4.07
C GLN A 27 -5.29 19.05 5.53
N TYR A 28 -4.64 17.96 5.92
CA TYR A 28 -4.61 17.50 7.31
C TYR A 28 -3.99 18.56 8.23
N HIS A 29 -2.86 19.13 7.83
CA HIS A 29 -2.22 20.20 8.59
C HIS A 29 -3.07 21.46 8.64
N HIS A 30 -3.71 21.86 7.52
CA HIS A 30 -4.59 23.03 7.50
C HIS A 30 -5.79 22.88 8.43
N GLN A 31 -6.42 21.70 8.42
CA GLN A 31 -7.66 21.43 9.16
C GLN A 31 -7.41 21.15 10.65
N PHE A 32 -6.36 20.41 10.98
CA PHE A 32 -6.13 19.89 12.34
C PHE A 32 -4.93 20.53 13.04
N HIS A 33 -4.12 21.33 12.34
CA HIS A 33 -2.88 21.94 12.86
C HIS A 33 -1.89 20.92 13.45
N ARG A 34 -1.82 19.74 12.82
CA ARG A 34 -0.98 18.61 13.24
C ARG A 34 -0.23 18.03 12.04
N ASP A 35 0.87 17.33 12.32
CA ASP A 35 1.62 16.61 11.29
C ASP A 35 1.02 15.22 11.08
N MET A 36 0.48 14.97 9.87
CA MET A 36 -0.17 13.71 9.52
C MET A 36 0.76 12.51 9.70
N ARG A 37 2.04 12.66 9.36
CA ARG A 37 3.01 11.57 9.42
C ARG A 37 3.33 11.24 10.88
N GLU A 38 3.56 12.23 11.73
CA GLU A 38 3.79 12.03 13.16
C GLU A 38 2.61 11.34 13.82
N ASP A 39 1.38 11.80 13.54
CA ASP A 39 0.15 11.24 14.10
C ASP A 39 -0.08 9.79 13.68
N ILE A 40 0.07 9.48 12.39
CA ILE A 40 -0.02 8.09 11.91
C ILE A 40 1.04 7.23 12.60
N LEU A 41 2.28 7.71 12.67
CA LEU A 41 3.37 6.92 13.22
C LEU A 41 3.32 6.79 14.75
N SER A 42 2.68 7.69 15.49
CA SER A 42 2.49 7.57 16.94
C SER A 42 1.46 6.51 17.29
N GLU A 43 0.45 6.30 16.44
CA GLU A 43 -0.61 5.30 16.64
C GLU A 43 -0.17 3.87 16.26
N LEU A 44 0.87 3.73 15.44
CA LEU A 44 1.37 2.44 14.96
C LEU A 44 2.54 1.93 15.80
N ASN A 45 2.69 0.60 15.86
CA ASN A 45 3.78 -0.06 16.57
C ASN A 45 4.41 -1.21 15.76
N GLY A 46 5.53 -1.74 16.28
CA GLY A 46 6.17 -2.95 15.78
C GLY A 46 6.51 -2.93 14.29
N LYS A 47 6.26 -4.06 13.61
CA LYS A 47 6.57 -4.23 12.19
C LYS A 47 5.69 -3.36 11.28
N LEU A 48 4.43 -3.11 11.66
CA LEU A 48 3.52 -2.28 10.86
C LEU A 48 4.02 -0.84 10.76
N LYS A 49 4.49 -0.26 11.87
CA LYS A 49 5.11 1.09 11.85
C LYS A 49 6.29 1.16 10.89
N ARG A 50 7.13 0.10 10.80
CA ARG A 50 8.27 0.04 9.86
C ARG A 50 7.80 0.07 8.40
N VAL A 51 6.71 -0.63 8.08
CA VAL A 51 6.11 -0.63 6.74
C VAL A 51 5.60 0.76 6.36
N PHE A 52 4.88 1.43 7.27
CA PHE A 52 4.39 2.79 7.04
C PHE A 52 5.53 3.80 6.87
N ILE A 53 6.60 3.67 7.65
CA ILE A 53 7.80 4.48 7.45
C ILE A 53 8.37 4.27 6.03
N ALA A 54 8.45 3.02 5.56
CA ALA A 54 8.93 2.73 4.21
C ALA A 54 8.01 3.35 3.14
N ALA A 55 6.70 3.11 3.22
CA ALA A 55 5.72 3.63 2.27
C ALA A 55 5.73 5.17 2.19
N LEU A 56 5.72 5.86 3.33
CA LEU A 56 5.72 7.32 3.41
C LEU A 56 7.07 7.96 3.02
N SER A 57 8.16 7.20 3.03
CA SER A 57 9.50 7.73 2.70
C SER A 57 9.94 7.45 1.27
N MET A 58 9.41 6.40 0.63
CA MET A 58 9.88 5.95 -0.68
C MET A 58 9.35 6.79 -1.86
N GLY A 59 8.27 7.56 -1.66
CA GLY A 59 7.76 8.49 -2.66
C GLY A 59 7.23 7.78 -3.90
N ARG A 60 6.11 7.06 -3.76
CA ARG A 60 5.45 6.33 -4.85
C ARG A 60 5.28 7.19 -6.12
N GLU A 61 5.85 6.72 -7.22
CA GLU A 61 5.73 7.30 -8.56
C GLU A 61 4.27 7.33 -9.03
N ALA A 62 3.93 8.31 -9.88
CA ALA A 62 2.67 8.35 -10.61
C ALA A 62 2.93 8.15 -12.11
N GLY A 63 1.89 7.81 -12.87
CA GLY A 63 1.96 7.71 -14.33
C GLY A 63 2.12 6.28 -14.88
N PRO A 64 2.38 6.17 -16.19
CA PRO A 64 2.33 4.89 -16.91
C PRO A 64 3.46 3.94 -16.50
N ALA A 65 3.31 2.67 -16.86
CA ALA A 65 4.38 1.70 -16.70
C ALA A 65 5.60 2.06 -17.56
N ASP A 66 6.79 2.05 -16.96
CA ASP A 66 8.06 2.08 -17.69
C ASP A 66 8.44 0.67 -18.17
N PRO A 67 8.34 0.35 -19.48
CA PRO A 67 8.59 -1.00 -19.99
C PRO A 67 10.03 -1.47 -19.77
N ALA A 68 11.01 -0.56 -19.68
CA ALA A 68 12.41 -0.91 -19.52
C ALA A 68 12.73 -1.48 -18.14
N ARG A 69 11.95 -1.11 -17.10
CA ARG A 69 12.13 -1.56 -15.72
C ARG A 69 11.26 -2.77 -15.33
N VAL A 70 10.23 -3.10 -16.12
CA VAL A 70 9.25 -4.15 -15.76
C VAL A 70 9.92 -5.49 -15.46
N ASN A 71 10.80 -5.94 -16.36
CA ASN A 71 11.46 -7.24 -16.21
C ASN A 71 12.48 -7.24 -15.06
N SER A 72 13.20 -6.14 -14.84
CA SER A 72 14.16 -6.05 -13.74
C SER A 72 13.47 -6.02 -12.39
N ASP A 73 12.34 -5.33 -12.26
CA ASP A 73 11.57 -5.28 -11.01
C ASP A 73 10.89 -6.63 -10.73
N ALA A 74 10.41 -7.33 -11.77
CA ALA A 74 9.90 -8.70 -11.63
C ALA A 74 10.99 -9.68 -11.16
N GLU A 75 12.20 -9.57 -11.71
CA GLU A 75 13.35 -10.37 -11.28
C GLU A 75 13.80 -10.01 -9.86
N MET A 76 13.75 -8.73 -9.48
CA MET A 76 14.04 -8.26 -8.13
C MET A 76 13.08 -8.89 -7.11
N LEU A 77 11.77 -8.84 -7.37
CA LEU A 77 10.77 -9.54 -6.56
C LEU A 77 11.08 -11.04 -6.48
N ARG A 78 11.43 -11.67 -7.60
CA ARG A 78 11.69 -13.11 -7.65
C ARG A 78 12.88 -13.50 -6.78
N LYS A 79 13.95 -12.70 -6.80
CA LYS A 79 15.15 -12.90 -5.98
C LYS A 79 14.85 -12.66 -4.51
N ALA A 80 14.11 -11.59 -4.20
CA ALA A 80 13.76 -11.20 -2.85
C ALA A 80 12.92 -12.25 -2.11
N THR A 81 12.09 -13.01 -2.84
CA THR A 81 11.21 -14.04 -2.28
C THR A 81 11.68 -15.47 -2.61
N LYS A 82 12.98 -15.67 -2.91
CA LYS A 82 13.55 -17.00 -3.19
C LYS A 82 14.42 -17.47 -2.03
N GLY A 83 14.12 -18.66 -1.53
CA GLY A 83 14.98 -19.35 -0.56
C GLY A 83 14.38 -19.29 0.84
N MET A 84 15.24 -19.33 1.86
CA MET A 84 14.81 -19.26 3.25
C MET A 84 14.76 -17.81 3.70
N GLY A 85 13.55 -17.32 3.99
CA GLY A 85 13.31 -15.92 4.36
C GLY A 85 13.11 -15.00 3.16
N THR A 86 12.86 -13.73 3.45
CA THR A 86 12.45 -12.71 2.48
C THR A 86 13.34 -11.47 2.61
N ASP A 87 13.84 -10.96 1.48
CA ASP A 87 14.45 -9.63 1.44
C ASP A 87 13.33 -8.56 1.44
N GLU A 88 12.85 -8.23 2.64
CA GLU A 88 11.77 -7.26 2.84
C GLU A 88 12.10 -5.90 2.21
N ALA A 89 13.37 -5.48 2.24
CA ALA A 89 13.79 -4.18 1.72
C ALA A 89 13.63 -4.12 0.20
N ALA A 90 14.05 -5.16 -0.52
CA ALA A 90 13.88 -5.27 -1.97
C ALA A 90 12.39 -5.35 -2.36
N VAL A 91 11.58 -6.09 -1.59
CA VAL A 91 10.12 -6.14 -1.80
C VAL A 91 9.51 -4.74 -1.63
N PHE A 92 9.81 -4.06 -0.53
CA PHE A 92 9.28 -2.73 -0.24
C PHE A 92 9.75 -1.69 -1.26
N GLN A 93 10.99 -1.78 -1.72
CA GLN A 93 11.51 -0.91 -2.78
C GLN A 93 10.63 -0.99 -4.03
N VAL A 94 10.29 -2.19 -4.50
CA VAL A 94 9.42 -2.33 -5.68
C VAL A 94 8.00 -1.89 -5.33
N LEU A 95 7.41 -2.45 -4.28
CA LEU A 95 5.99 -2.26 -3.96
C LEU A 95 5.63 -0.83 -3.55
N PHE A 96 6.51 -0.07 -2.89
CA PHE A 96 6.17 1.25 -2.37
C PHE A 96 6.74 2.42 -3.17
N SER A 97 7.68 2.21 -4.09
CA SER A 97 8.22 3.29 -4.94
C SER A 97 7.58 3.36 -6.33
N ARG A 98 7.10 2.25 -6.89
CA ARG A 98 6.60 2.21 -8.28
C ARG A 98 5.14 2.63 -8.40
N SER A 99 4.77 3.18 -9.56
CA SER A 99 3.37 3.52 -9.85
C SER A 99 2.48 2.26 -9.91
N MET A 100 1.20 2.41 -9.59
CA MET A 100 0.23 1.30 -9.65
C MET A 100 0.18 0.64 -11.04
N LEU A 101 0.24 1.46 -12.09
CA LEU A 101 0.24 0.98 -13.47
C LEU A 101 1.52 0.20 -13.80
N HIS A 102 2.68 0.63 -13.29
CA HIS A 102 3.92 -0.10 -13.42
C HIS A 102 3.88 -1.43 -12.66
N LEU A 103 3.41 -1.42 -11.41
CA LEU A 103 3.27 -2.64 -10.60
C LEU A 103 2.38 -3.68 -11.26
N ARG A 104 1.25 -3.26 -11.85
CA ARG A 104 0.39 -4.17 -12.62
C ARG A 104 1.14 -4.87 -13.77
N ALA A 105 1.98 -4.13 -14.48
CA ALA A 105 2.82 -4.69 -15.55
C ALA A 105 3.89 -5.65 -15.00
N VAL A 106 4.53 -5.29 -13.88
CA VAL A 106 5.50 -6.13 -13.17
C VAL A 106 4.86 -7.45 -12.72
N PHE A 107 3.65 -7.42 -12.15
CA PHE A 107 2.97 -8.63 -11.67
C PHE A 107 2.54 -9.55 -12.81
N ALA A 108 2.12 -8.98 -13.94
CA ALA A 108 1.83 -9.74 -15.15
C ALA A 108 3.10 -10.43 -15.69
N ALA A 109 4.20 -9.68 -15.82
CA ALA A 109 5.49 -10.22 -16.27
C ALA A 109 6.03 -11.30 -15.32
N PHE A 110 5.94 -11.06 -14.01
CA PHE A 110 6.32 -12.03 -12.98
C PHE A 110 5.53 -13.34 -13.10
N THR A 111 4.21 -13.23 -13.22
CA THR A 111 3.33 -14.41 -13.34
C THR A 111 3.63 -15.19 -14.61
N GLN A 112 3.85 -14.49 -15.73
CA GLN A 112 4.23 -15.11 -17.00
C GLN A 112 5.58 -15.84 -16.91
N ALA A 113 6.58 -15.23 -16.26
CA ALA A 113 7.93 -15.78 -16.17
C ALA A 113 8.06 -16.94 -15.17
N TYR A 114 7.31 -16.91 -14.07
CA TYR A 114 7.53 -17.81 -12.93
C TYR A 114 6.33 -18.68 -12.54
N GLY A 115 5.17 -18.49 -13.18
CA GLY A 115 3.97 -19.31 -13.00
C GLY A 115 3.32 -19.21 -11.62
N LYS A 116 3.63 -18.16 -10.86
CA LYS A 116 3.06 -17.88 -9.53
C LYS A 116 2.54 -16.47 -9.46
N SER A 117 1.41 -16.27 -8.79
CA SER A 117 0.88 -14.93 -8.56
C SER A 117 1.73 -14.21 -7.51
N VAL A 118 1.98 -12.92 -7.72
CA VAL A 118 2.69 -12.10 -6.73
C VAL A 118 1.89 -11.99 -5.44
N ARG A 119 0.55 -11.96 -5.53
CA ARG A 119 -0.34 -11.92 -4.37
C ARG A 119 -0.13 -13.12 -3.44
N ASP A 120 -0.10 -14.33 -3.98
CA ASP A 120 0.07 -15.55 -3.18
C ASP A 120 1.46 -15.62 -2.55
N ILE A 121 2.48 -15.12 -3.26
CA ILE A 121 3.83 -15.01 -2.71
C ILE A 121 3.85 -14.04 -1.54
N MET A 122 3.25 -12.85 -1.65
CA MET A 122 3.21 -11.90 -0.54
C MET A 122 2.52 -12.50 0.70
N LYS A 123 1.46 -13.29 0.50
CA LYS A 123 0.77 -14.02 1.58
C LYS A 123 1.59 -15.14 2.21
N SER A 124 2.52 -15.76 1.48
CA SER A 124 3.39 -16.79 2.03
C SER A 124 4.63 -16.23 2.73
N GLU A 125 5.11 -15.07 2.28
CA GLU A 125 6.34 -14.44 2.77
C GLU A 125 6.10 -13.53 3.97
N PHE A 126 4.92 -12.90 4.06
CA PHE A 126 4.57 -11.98 5.14
C PHE A 126 3.40 -12.52 5.96
N GLY A 127 3.24 -12.00 7.18
CA GLY A 127 2.13 -12.37 8.06
C GLY A 127 1.59 -11.18 8.83
N GLY A 128 0.33 -11.29 9.28
CA GLY A 128 -0.36 -10.27 10.07
C GLY A 128 -0.49 -8.94 9.32
N LYS A 129 -0.44 -7.81 10.03
CA LYS A 129 -0.67 -6.49 9.42
C LYS A 129 0.35 -6.07 8.34
N VAL A 130 1.53 -6.68 8.33
CA VAL A 130 2.50 -6.47 7.25
C VAL A 130 2.02 -7.12 5.96
N GLU A 131 1.47 -8.34 6.05
CA GLU A 131 0.83 -9.04 4.93
C GLU A 131 -0.32 -8.20 4.37
N ASP A 132 -1.20 -7.69 5.25
CA ASP A 132 -2.32 -6.84 4.86
C ASP A 132 -1.84 -5.62 4.04
N ALA A 133 -0.76 -4.97 4.47
CA ALA A 133 -0.21 -3.80 3.79
C ALA A 133 0.38 -4.12 2.41
N VAL A 134 1.18 -5.19 2.29
CA VAL A 134 1.77 -5.56 0.98
C VAL A 134 0.73 -6.12 0.03
N VAL A 135 -0.25 -6.86 0.53
CA VAL A 135 -1.37 -7.39 -0.27
C VAL A 135 -2.27 -6.27 -0.74
N ALA A 136 -2.52 -5.24 0.10
CA ALA A 136 -3.27 -4.07 -0.32
C ALA A 136 -2.64 -3.40 -1.54
N VAL A 137 -1.32 -3.19 -1.57
CA VAL A 137 -0.64 -2.66 -2.77
C VAL A 137 -0.91 -3.52 -4.00
N VAL A 138 -0.84 -4.84 -3.85
CA VAL A 138 -1.07 -5.77 -4.97
C VAL A 138 -2.51 -5.68 -5.48
N ASP A 139 -3.48 -5.68 -4.57
CA ASP A 139 -4.91 -5.64 -4.89
C ASP A 139 -5.27 -4.30 -5.55
N TRP A 140 -4.79 -3.18 -5.01
CA TRP A 140 -4.99 -1.84 -5.58
C TRP A 140 -4.35 -1.68 -6.96
N ALA A 141 -3.19 -2.28 -7.21
CA ALA A 141 -2.57 -2.24 -8.55
C ALA A 141 -3.32 -3.11 -9.58
N MET A 142 -3.88 -4.25 -9.14
CA MET A 142 -4.56 -5.21 -10.01
C MET A 142 -5.99 -4.81 -10.33
N ASP A 143 -6.76 -4.42 -9.32
CA ASP A 143 -8.16 -4.02 -9.43
C ASP A 143 -8.48 -2.88 -8.45
N PRO A 144 -8.19 -1.62 -8.84
CA PRO A 144 -8.49 -0.45 -8.02
C PRO A 144 -9.97 -0.30 -7.69
N ALA A 145 -10.86 -0.68 -8.62
CA ALA A 145 -12.30 -0.52 -8.45
C ALA A 145 -12.86 -1.48 -7.39
N MET A 146 -12.46 -2.76 -7.47
CA MET A 146 -12.79 -3.73 -6.42
C MET A 146 -12.19 -3.33 -5.07
N SER A 147 -10.93 -2.90 -5.07
CA SER A 147 -10.24 -2.49 -3.83
C SER A 147 -10.94 -1.31 -3.15
N ALA A 148 -11.34 -0.30 -3.93
CA ALA A 148 -12.14 0.82 -3.44
C ALA A 148 -13.51 0.38 -2.92
N ALA A 149 -14.20 -0.53 -3.61
CA ALA A 149 -15.49 -1.06 -3.15
C ALA A 149 -15.36 -1.83 -1.82
N VAL A 150 -14.28 -2.61 -1.66
CA VAL A 150 -13.97 -3.31 -0.41
C VAL A 150 -13.67 -2.33 0.71
N MET A 151 -12.83 -1.32 0.45
CA MET A 151 -12.52 -0.25 1.40
C MET A 151 -13.80 0.45 1.87
N LEU A 152 -14.64 0.91 0.93
CA LEU A 152 -15.92 1.56 1.22
C LEU A 152 -16.84 0.68 2.07
N HIS A 153 -17.01 -0.59 1.69
CA HIS A 153 -17.86 -1.53 2.42
C HIS A 153 -17.38 -1.76 3.87
N ARG A 154 -16.06 -1.84 4.08
CA ARG A 154 -15.47 -1.96 5.42
C ARG A 154 -15.71 -0.70 6.24
N SER A 155 -15.46 0.49 5.66
CA SER A 155 -15.69 1.77 6.31
C SER A 155 -17.16 1.99 6.71
N LEU A 156 -18.10 1.44 5.92
CA LEU A 156 -19.55 1.53 6.18
C LEU A 156 -20.06 0.52 7.22
N LYS A 157 -19.39 -0.62 7.40
CA LYS A 157 -19.81 -1.68 8.35
C LYS A 157 -19.35 -1.45 9.79
N GLY A 158 -18.43 -0.52 10.05
CA GLY A 158 -17.98 -0.22 11.41
C GLY A 158 -19.14 0.24 12.32
N LEU A 159 -19.16 -0.23 13.57
CA LEU A 159 -20.08 0.26 14.61
C LEU A 159 -19.92 1.78 14.73
N GLY A 160 -20.95 2.52 14.35
CA GLY A 160 -20.91 3.99 14.24
C GLY A 160 -20.38 4.43 12.87
N THR A 161 -21.30 4.59 11.92
CA THR A 161 -21.01 5.30 10.67
C THR A 161 -20.88 6.78 11.03
N ASP A 162 -19.66 7.22 11.32
CA ASP A 162 -19.33 8.63 11.48
C ASP A 162 -19.32 9.26 10.08
N GLU A 163 -20.08 10.33 9.87
CA GLU A 163 -20.09 11.07 8.60
C GLU A 163 -18.66 11.54 8.20
N GLU A 164 -17.75 11.66 9.17
CA GLU A 164 -16.32 11.91 8.98
C GLU A 164 -15.60 10.78 8.20
N ARG A 165 -15.98 9.51 8.40
CA ARG A 165 -15.40 8.37 7.65
C ARG A 165 -15.73 8.45 6.17
N LEU A 166 -16.93 8.92 5.83
CA LEU A 166 -17.39 9.04 4.45
C LEU A 166 -16.67 10.15 3.69
N GLN A 167 -16.39 11.28 4.35
CA GLN A 167 -15.66 12.39 3.72
C GLN A 167 -14.24 11.99 3.34
N CYS A 168 -13.55 11.18 4.16
CA CYS A 168 -12.20 10.72 3.86
C CYS A 168 -12.13 9.77 2.65
N VAL A 169 -13.12 8.88 2.47
CA VAL A 169 -13.11 7.93 1.34
C VAL A 169 -13.61 8.55 0.04
N LEU A 170 -14.54 9.52 0.11
CA LEU A 170 -15.12 10.16 -1.07
C LEU A 170 -14.29 11.36 -1.59
N ALA A 171 -13.39 11.91 -0.78
CA ALA A 171 -12.50 13.01 -1.18
C ALA A 171 -11.17 12.55 -1.82
N THR A 172 -10.92 11.23 -1.90
CA THR A 172 -9.75 10.63 -2.55
C THR A 172 -10.11 10.02 -3.89
#